data_AF-A0AAW7ADA0-F1
#
_entry.id   AF-A0AAW7ADA0-F1
#
_cell.length_a   1.000
_cell.length_b   1.000
_cell.length_c   1.000
_cell.angle_alpha   90.00
_cell.angle_beta   90.00
_cell.angle_gamma   90.00
#
_symmetry.space_group_name_H-M   'P 1'
#
loop_
_entity.id
_entity.type
_entity.pdbx_description
1 polymer ?
#
loop_
_entity_poly.entity_id
_entity_poly.type
_entity_poly.pdbx_seq_one_letter_code
_entity_poly.pdbx_strand_id
1 'polypeptide(L)'
;VADIVADKATVVEDTPTIIKVLGNDTFEGDDKVVSLDTNNGPANGTVSVNPDGSVTYTPNDNYHGTDSFTYIVTSGGVSESTTVNVDVTPVNDAPVAKDDTAITDEDTPVTIDVLPNDTDIDGDK
;
A
#
# COMPACT_ATOMS: atom_id res chain seq x y z
N VAL A 1 -2.10 -20.64 -24.24
CA VAL A 1 -3.21 -19.95 -23.58
C VAL A 1 -2.75 -19.57 -22.19
N ALA A 2 -3.20 -18.43 -21.67
CA ALA A 2 -3.00 -18.12 -20.25
C ALA A 2 -3.98 -18.96 -19.43
N ASP A 3 -3.59 -19.35 -18.23
CA ASP A 3 -4.50 -19.84 -17.19
C ASP A 3 -4.14 -19.04 -15.94
N ILE A 4 -4.86 -17.93 -15.76
CA ILE A 4 -4.60 -17.02 -14.64
C ILE A 4 -5.49 -17.34 -13.44
N VAL A 5 -4.90 -17.23 -12.26
CA VAL A 5 -5.52 -17.60 -11.00
C VAL A 5 -5.52 -16.39 -10.07
N ALA A 6 -6.58 -16.23 -9.29
CA ALA A 6 -6.66 -15.14 -8.31
C ALA A 6 -5.49 -15.19 -7.31
N ASP A 7 -4.99 -14.01 -6.97
CA ASP A 7 -3.83 -13.82 -6.12
C ASP A 7 -4.21 -13.29 -4.75
N LYS A 8 -3.31 -13.50 -3.80
CA LYS A 8 -3.35 -12.84 -2.50
C LYS A 8 -1.97 -12.32 -2.10
N ALA A 9 -1.93 -11.16 -1.48
CA ALA A 9 -0.73 -10.58 -0.92
C ALA A 9 -1.01 -10.00 0.47
N THR A 10 -0.03 -10.12 1.35
CA THR A 10 0.02 -9.36 2.61
C THR A 10 1.14 -8.35 2.46
N VAL A 11 0.84 -7.09 2.71
CA VAL A 11 1.78 -5.96 2.56
C VAL A 11 1.75 -5.14 3.85
N VAL A 12 2.82 -4.40 4.10
CA VAL A 12 2.88 -3.46 5.23
C VAL A 12 2.42 -2.10 4.72
N GLU A 13 1.66 -1.36 5.53
CA GLU A 13 1.33 0.03 5.21
C GLU A 13 2.59 0.90 5.05
N ASP A 14 2.43 2.05 4.38
CA ASP A 14 3.49 3.03 4.09
C ASP A 14 4.68 2.52 3.28
N THR A 15 4.62 1.27 2.79
CA THR A 15 5.72 0.64 2.08
C THR A 15 5.26 0.06 0.74
N PRO A 16 5.79 0.58 -0.39
CA PRO A 16 5.58 -0.06 -1.69
C PRO A 16 6.09 -1.51 -1.68
N THR A 17 5.22 -2.44 -2.10
CA THR A 17 5.51 -3.88 -2.11
C THR A 17 5.33 -4.46 -3.51
N ILE A 18 6.29 -5.28 -3.94
CA ILE A 18 6.23 -6.00 -5.22
C ILE A 18 5.47 -7.30 -5.04
N ILE A 19 4.40 -7.48 -5.82
CA ILE A 19 3.56 -8.68 -5.87
C ILE A 19 3.87 -9.45 -7.15
N LYS A 20 4.23 -10.72 -7.01
CA LYS A 20 4.47 -11.64 -8.13
C LYS A 20 3.16 -12.28 -8.59
N VAL A 21 2.33 -11.50 -9.27
CA VAL A 21 0.98 -11.91 -9.71
C VAL A 21 0.99 -13.10 -10.67
N LEU A 22 2.08 -13.34 -11.41
CA LEU A 22 2.19 -14.49 -12.31
C LEU A 22 2.70 -15.77 -11.63
N GLY A 23 2.88 -15.77 -10.31
CA GLY A 23 3.62 -16.81 -9.59
C GLY A 23 2.86 -18.14 -9.46
N ASN A 24 1.54 -18.11 -9.53
CA ASN A 24 0.60 -19.23 -9.45
C ASN A 24 -0.09 -19.53 -10.80
N ASP A 25 0.23 -18.77 -11.85
CA ASP A 25 -0.36 -18.91 -13.18
C ASP A 25 0.41 -19.90 -14.06
N THR A 26 -0.25 -20.38 -15.11
CA THR A 26 0.41 -21.18 -16.15
C THR A 26 0.23 -20.59 -17.55
N PHE A 27 1.22 -20.82 -18.41
CA PHE A 27 1.27 -20.24 -19.75
C PHE A 27 1.84 -21.24 -20.75
N GLU A 28 1.16 -21.41 -21.88
CA GLU A 28 1.68 -22.25 -22.99
C GLU A 28 2.82 -21.59 -23.79
N GLY A 29 3.23 -20.36 -23.43
CA GLY A 29 4.28 -19.63 -24.12
C GLY A 29 4.98 -18.60 -23.23
N ASP A 30 6.15 -18.14 -23.68
CA ASP A 30 7.01 -17.22 -22.92
C ASP A 30 6.56 -15.76 -23.03
N ASP A 31 5.93 -15.38 -24.14
CA ASP A 31 5.41 -14.04 -24.35
C ASP A 31 4.21 -13.78 -23.43
N LYS A 32 4.37 -12.82 -22.52
CA LYS A 32 3.38 -12.37 -21.55
C LYS A 32 3.38 -10.86 -21.49
N VAL A 33 2.20 -10.26 -21.54
CA VAL A 33 2.01 -8.84 -21.29
C VAL A 33 1.01 -8.69 -20.16
N VAL A 34 1.40 -7.98 -19.11
CA VAL A 34 0.55 -7.66 -17.96
C VAL A 34 0.07 -6.22 -18.08
N SER A 35 -1.21 -6.00 -17.86
CA SER A 35 -1.82 -4.68 -17.77
C SER A 35 -2.82 -4.62 -16.61
N LEU A 36 -3.15 -3.43 -16.16
CA LEU A 36 -4.12 -3.21 -15.08
C LEU A 36 -5.49 -2.86 -15.66
N ASP A 37 -6.55 -3.35 -15.03
CA ASP A 37 -7.89 -2.86 -15.32
C ASP A 37 -8.12 -1.52 -14.63
N THR A 38 -8.11 -0.44 -15.41
CA THR A 38 -8.24 0.92 -14.88
C THR A 38 -9.61 1.21 -14.26
N ASN A 39 -10.62 0.37 -14.50
CA ASN A 39 -11.95 0.51 -13.87
C ASN A 39 -12.06 -0.26 -12.55
N ASN A 40 -11.10 -1.14 -12.29
CA ASN A 40 -11.09 -2.05 -11.14
C ASN A 40 -9.73 -2.01 -10.43
N GLY A 41 -9.23 -0.80 -10.22
CA GLY A 41 -8.05 -0.54 -9.40
C GLY A 41 -8.34 -0.58 -7.89
N PRO A 42 -7.27 -0.53 -7.07
CA PRO A 42 -7.39 -0.44 -5.62
C PRO A 42 -8.12 0.82 -5.17
N ALA A 43 -8.84 0.72 -4.06
CA ALA A 43 -9.52 1.85 -3.44
C ALA A 43 -8.60 2.59 -2.45
N ASN A 44 -7.65 1.88 -1.84
CA ASN A 44 -6.82 2.39 -0.73
C ASN A 44 -5.32 2.27 -1.03
N GLY A 45 -4.96 2.41 -2.31
CA GLY A 45 -3.58 2.42 -2.75
C GLY A 45 -3.46 2.72 -4.23
N THR A 46 -2.27 2.49 -4.77
CA THR A 46 -1.96 2.60 -6.20
C THR A 46 -1.20 1.38 -6.67
N VAL A 47 -1.33 1.07 -7.96
CA VAL A 47 -0.66 -0.07 -8.60
C VAL A 47 0.07 0.36 -9.86
N SER A 48 1.22 -0.25 -10.11
CA SER A 48 1.99 -0.10 -11.35
C SER A 48 2.58 -1.44 -11.79
N VAL A 49 2.63 -1.67 -13.10
CA VAL A 49 3.21 -2.89 -13.66
C VAL A 49 4.71 -2.68 -13.87
N ASN A 50 5.51 -3.63 -13.41
CA ASN A 50 6.96 -3.63 -13.56
C ASN A 50 7.37 -4.30 -14.90
N PRO A 51 8.59 -4.04 -15.40
CA PRO A 51 9.07 -4.63 -16.67
C PRO A 51 9.11 -6.16 -16.70
N ASP A 52 9.19 -6.81 -15.54
CA ASP A 52 9.19 -8.27 -15.40
C ASP A 52 7.78 -8.88 -15.30
N GLY A 53 6.72 -8.07 -15.37
CA GLY A 53 5.33 -8.50 -15.23
C GLY A 53 4.83 -8.61 -13.79
N SER A 54 5.67 -8.33 -12.78
CA SER A 54 5.19 -8.14 -11.41
C SER A 54 4.43 -6.82 -11.26
N VAL A 55 3.67 -6.66 -10.17
CA VAL A 55 2.92 -5.43 -9.87
C VAL A 55 3.45 -4.84 -8.57
N THR A 56 3.79 -3.55 -8.57
CA THR A 56 4.08 -2.80 -7.35
C THR A 56 2.78 -2.21 -6.82
N TYR A 57 2.39 -2.60 -5.61
CA TYR A 57 1.28 -1.99 -4.86
C TYR A 57 1.86 -1.03 -3.82
N THR A 58 1.32 0.19 -3.76
CA THR A 58 1.65 1.19 -2.72
C THR A 58 0.35 1.54 -1.99
N PRO A 59 0.18 1.12 -0.73
CA PRO A 59 -0.95 1.55 0.10
C PRO A 59 -1.00 3.08 0.20
N ASN A 60 -2.18 3.64 0.46
CA ASN A 60 -2.29 5.03 0.91
C ASN A 60 -1.65 5.16 2.30
N ASP A 61 -1.08 6.34 2.59
CA ASP A 61 -0.43 6.60 3.88
C ASP A 61 -1.38 6.29 5.06
N ASN A 62 -0.87 5.53 6.03
CA ASN A 62 -1.54 5.10 7.27
C ASN A 62 -2.83 4.29 7.06
N TYR A 63 -3.00 3.69 5.87
CA TYR A 63 -4.09 2.77 5.62
C TYR A 63 -3.69 1.34 5.93
N HIS A 64 -4.42 0.71 6.84
CA HIS A 64 -4.45 -0.74 7.04
C HIS A 64 -5.85 -1.32 6.80
N GLY A 65 -5.91 -2.56 6.31
CA GLY A 65 -7.15 -3.23 5.95
C GLY A 65 -7.09 -3.93 4.59
N THR A 66 -8.25 -4.37 4.10
CA THR A 66 -8.34 -5.13 2.85
C THR A 66 -8.56 -4.21 1.64
N ASP A 67 -7.80 -4.45 0.59
CA ASP A 67 -7.93 -3.79 -0.71
C ASP A 67 -7.92 -4.84 -1.84
N SER A 68 -8.25 -4.44 -3.07
CA SER A 68 -8.18 -5.34 -4.21
C SER A 68 -8.04 -4.61 -5.54
N PHE A 69 -7.45 -5.29 -6.52
CA PHE A 69 -7.36 -4.78 -7.88
C PHE A 69 -7.40 -5.92 -8.90
N THR A 70 -7.77 -5.60 -10.13
CA THR A 70 -7.81 -6.56 -11.24
C THR A 70 -6.65 -6.31 -12.20
N TYR A 71 -5.98 -7.38 -12.61
CA TYR A 71 -5.00 -7.35 -13.69
C TYR A 71 -5.44 -8.25 -14.85
N ILE A 72 -4.86 -7.98 -16.01
CA ILE A 72 -5.14 -8.66 -17.27
C ILE A 72 -3.80 -9.19 -17.79
N VAL A 73 -3.75 -10.46 -18.17
CA VAL A 73 -2.58 -11.06 -18.82
C VAL A 73 -2.94 -11.45 -20.23
N THR A 74 -2.12 -11.04 -21.19
CA THR A 74 -2.21 -11.50 -22.58
C THR A 74 -1.03 -12.42 -22.90
N SER A 75 -1.35 -13.64 -23.32
CA SER A 75 -0.35 -14.63 -23.77
C SER A 75 -0.87 -15.41 -24.98
N GLY A 76 -0.03 -15.55 -26.01
CA GLY A 76 -0.41 -16.26 -27.25
C GLY A 76 -1.63 -15.64 -27.97
N GLY A 77 -1.89 -14.34 -27.78
CA GLY A 77 -3.02 -13.62 -28.37
C GLY A 77 -4.35 -13.78 -27.63
N VAL A 78 -4.38 -14.47 -26.49
CA VAL A 78 -5.55 -14.59 -25.61
C VAL A 78 -5.32 -13.78 -24.35
N SER A 79 -6.35 -13.05 -23.93
CA SER A 79 -6.33 -12.26 -22.70
C SER A 79 -7.29 -12.84 -21.68
N GLU A 80 -6.84 -12.90 -20.43
CA GLU A 80 -7.66 -13.26 -19.28
C GLU A 80 -7.50 -12.18 -18.19
N SER A 81 -8.49 -12.00 -17.33
CA SER A 81 -8.40 -11.13 -16.15
C SER A 81 -8.73 -11.84 -14.83
N THR A 82 -8.06 -11.43 -13.76
CA THR A 82 -8.30 -11.96 -12.41
C THR A 82 -7.99 -10.89 -11.35
N THR A 83 -8.37 -11.18 -10.11
CA THR A 83 -8.27 -10.26 -8.98
C THR A 83 -7.12 -10.62 -8.06
N VAL A 84 -6.43 -9.61 -7.56
CA VAL A 84 -5.50 -9.68 -6.43
C VAL A 84 -6.21 -9.15 -5.19
N ASN A 85 -6.27 -9.95 -4.14
CA ASN A 85 -6.69 -9.52 -2.81
C ASN A 85 -5.47 -9.10 -2.00
N VAL A 86 -5.47 -7.88 -1.47
CA VAL A 86 -4.38 -7.32 -0.67
C VAL A 86 -4.86 -7.14 0.76
N ASP A 87 -4.09 -7.67 1.71
CA ASP A 87 -4.25 -7.45 3.15
C ASP A 87 -3.13 -6.52 3.63
N VAL A 88 -3.46 -5.28 3.94
CA VAL A 88 -2.52 -4.26 4.40
C VAL A 88 -2.44 -4.31 5.93
N THR A 89 -1.27 -4.67 6.45
CA THR A 89 -1.01 -4.79 7.89
C THR A 89 -0.48 -3.48 8.45
N PRO A 90 -0.90 -3.12 9.68
CA PRO A 90 -0.46 -1.89 10.29
C PRO A 90 1.03 -1.91 10.67
N VAL A 91 1.65 -0.74 10.71
CA VAL A 91 2.99 -0.47 11.24
C VAL A 91 2.90 0.72 12.19
N ASN A 92 3.70 0.72 13.26
CA ASN A 92 3.65 1.81 14.22
C ASN A 92 4.27 3.09 13.63
N ASP A 93 3.51 4.17 13.60
CA ASP A 93 3.97 5.52 13.31
C ASP A 93 4.65 6.12 14.54
N ALA A 94 5.59 7.03 14.32
CA ALA A 94 6.21 7.77 15.42
C ALA A 94 5.42 9.05 15.72
N PRO A 95 5.32 9.48 16.98
CA PRO A 95 4.65 10.73 17.32
C PRO A 95 5.38 11.92 16.71
N VAL A 96 4.60 12.88 16.24
CA VAL A 96 5.06 14.14 15.67
C VAL A 96 4.99 15.22 16.73
N ALA A 97 6.16 15.63 17.21
CA ALA A 97 6.27 16.70 18.20
C ALA A 97 6.07 18.09 17.59
N LYS A 98 5.49 19.02 18.35
CA LYS A 98 5.31 20.42 17.94
C LYS A 98 5.95 21.40 18.92
N ASP A 99 6.49 22.49 18.39
CA ASP A 99 7.14 23.52 19.21
C ASP A 99 6.18 24.09 20.27
N ASP A 100 6.66 24.10 21.51
CA ASP A 100 5.99 24.73 22.65
C ASP A 100 6.44 26.16 22.85
N THR A 101 5.48 27.02 23.19
CA THR A 101 5.78 28.40 23.57
C THR A 101 5.08 28.75 24.87
N ALA A 102 5.82 29.36 25.79
CA ALA A 102 5.26 29.97 26.98
C ALA A 102 5.86 31.35 27.18
N ILE A 103 5.07 32.24 27.79
CA ILE A 103 5.49 33.56 28.22
C ILE A 103 5.27 33.62 29.73
N THR A 104 6.26 34.13 30.43
CA THR A 104 6.19 34.35 31.88
C THR A 104 6.82 35.70 32.21
N ASP A 105 6.35 36.30 33.29
CA ASP A 105 7.00 37.48 33.85
C ASP A 105 8.37 37.09 34.43
N GLU A 106 9.24 38.08 34.59
CA GLU A 106 10.50 37.87 35.30
C GLU A 106 10.26 37.27 36.70
N ASP A 107 11.18 36.39 37.12
CA ASP A 107 11.12 35.68 38.40
C ASP A 107 9.86 34.83 38.65
N THR A 108 9.04 34.59 37.61
CA THR A 108 7.85 33.74 37.69
C THR A 108 8.11 32.39 36.99
N PRO A 109 8.12 31.25 37.72
CA PRO A 109 8.27 29.96 37.09
C PRO A 109 7.03 29.60 36.26
N VAL A 110 7.26 29.00 35.09
CA VAL A 110 6.20 28.47 34.22
C VAL A 110 6.41 26.96 34.02
N THR A 111 5.33 26.20 34.13
CA THR A 111 5.30 24.78 33.75
C THR A 111 4.68 24.69 32.37
N ILE A 112 5.39 24.05 31.45
CA ILE A 112 4.93 23.80 30.09
C ILE A 112 4.61 22.30 29.99
N ASP A 113 3.38 21.99 29.62
CA ASP A 113 3.02 20.64 29.21
C ASP A 113 3.35 20.51 27.71
N VAL A 114 4.26 19.60 27.38
CA VAL A 114 4.87 19.48 26.04
C VAL A 114 4.14 18.48 25.14
N LEU A 115 3.15 17.77 25.68
CA LEU A 115 2.38 16.75 24.97
C LEU A 115 1.09 17.23 24.28
N PRO A 116 0.37 18.29 24.74
CA PRO A 116 -0.96 18.62 24.22
C PRO A 116 -1.03 19.02 22.74
N ASN A 117 0.09 19.42 22.15
CA ASN A 117 0.21 19.88 20.76
C ASN A 117 0.90 18.85 19.84
N ASP A 118 1.35 17.72 20.40
CA ASP A 118 1.92 16.59 19.68
C ASP A 118 0.79 15.72 19.09
N THR A 119 1.07 15.04 17.99
CA THR A 119 0.11 14.14 17.33
C THR A 119 0.72 12.79 17.04
N ASP A 120 -0.03 11.72 17.29
CA ASP A 120 0.34 10.36 16.92
C ASP A 120 -0.77 9.76 16.05
N ILE A 121 -0.40 9.09 14.95
CA ILE A 121 -1.35 8.55 13.96
C ILE A 121 -2.03 7.29 14.49
N ASP A 122 -1.31 6.46 15.25
CA ASP A 122 -1.84 5.26 15.91
C ASP A 122 -2.52 5.57 17.25
N GLY A 123 -2.27 6.76 17.80
CA GLY A 123 -2.75 7.17 19.11
C GLY A 123 -2.03 6.44 20.24
N ASP A 124 -0.81 5.97 19.99
CA ASP A 124 0.07 5.52 21.07
C ASP A 124 0.52 6.73 21.93
N LYS A 125 1.06 6.44 23.13
CA LYS A 125 1.43 7.46 24.13
C LYS A 125 2.79 7.15 24.74
#